data_AF-A0A8S2SMZ2-F1
#
_entry.id   AF-A0A8S2SMZ2-F1
#
_cell.length_a   1.000
_cell.length_b   1.000
_cell.length_c   1.000
_cell.angle_alpha   90.00
_cell.angle_beta   90.00
_cell.angle_gamma   90.00
#
_symmetry.space_group_name_H-M   'P 1'
#
loop_
_entity.id
_entity.type
_entity.pdbx_description
1 polymer ?
#
loop_
_entity_poly.entity_id
_entity_poly.type
_entity_poly.pdbx_seq_one_letter_code
_entity_poly.pdbx_strand_id
1 'polypeptide(L)'
;QWAEKELPRQCIDIGQFVLLDEFQNLIEREQKSRSNDPITSDIKLQVVQECRTRHQWDAKALDSLRVIQTQALQDRSVSDKQQWESAAKFMES
;
A
#
# COMPACT_ATOMS: atom_id res chain seq x y z
N GLN A 1 9.39 -6.38 19.77
CA GLN A 1 9.69 -4.94 19.52
C GLN A 1 9.64 -4.56 18.04
N TRP A 2 10.28 -5.27 17.10
CA TRP A 2 10.16 -4.97 15.64
C TRP A 2 8.70 -4.96 15.16
N ALA A 3 7.94 -5.99 15.55
CA ALA A 3 6.57 -6.19 15.11
C ALA A 3 5.57 -5.11 15.61
N GLU A 4 5.90 -4.38 16.67
CA GLU A 4 5.04 -3.33 17.28
C GLU A 4 5.31 -1.93 16.73
N LYS A 5 6.48 -1.72 16.10
CA LYS A 5 6.96 -0.39 15.69
C LYS A 5 7.37 -0.33 14.21
N GLU A 6 8.21 -1.26 13.78
CA GLU A 6 8.80 -1.27 12.44
C GLU A 6 7.87 -1.91 11.41
N LEU A 7 7.25 -3.04 11.75
CA LEU A 7 6.35 -3.75 10.83
C LEU A 7 5.14 -2.88 10.39
N PRO A 8 4.41 -2.20 11.30
CA PRO A 8 3.29 -1.37 10.87
C PRO A 8 3.72 -0.24 9.95
N ARG A 9 4.82 0.46 10.31
CA ARG A 9 5.37 1.53 9.49
C ARG A 9 5.75 1.04 8.10
N GLN A 10 6.45 -0.09 7.99
CA GLN A 10 6.85 -0.66 6.71
C GLN A 10 5.63 -1.07 5.87
N CYS A 11 4.60 -1.65 6.48
CA CYS A 11 3.36 -1.97 5.77
C CYS A 11 2.65 -0.73 5.22
N ILE A 12 2.68 0.38 5.95
CA ILE A 12 2.10 1.65 5.50
C ILE A 12 2.89 2.23 4.33
N ASP A 13 4.22 2.27 4.45
CA ASP A 13 5.10 2.81 3.40
C ASP A 13 4.98 1.99 2.10
N ILE A 14 4.99 0.66 2.22
CA ILE A 14 4.80 -0.26 1.07
C ILE A 14 3.37 -0.14 0.53
N GLY A 15 2.36 -0.11 1.39
CA GLY A 15 0.97 0.02 0.99
C GLY A 15 0.70 1.32 0.22
N GLN A 16 1.31 2.43 0.66
CA GLN A 16 1.25 3.71 -0.04
C GLN A 16 1.91 3.63 -1.42
N PHE A 17 3.11 3.03 -1.47
CA PHE A 17 3.84 2.85 -2.72
C PHE A 17 3.03 2.03 -3.73
N VAL A 18 2.55 0.85 -3.33
CA VAL A 18 1.78 -0.05 -4.20
C VAL A 18 0.47 0.59 -4.66
N LEU A 19 -0.25 1.28 -3.76
CA LEU A 19 -1.49 1.98 -4.13
C LEU A 19 -1.26 3.01 -5.23
N LEU A 20 -0.23 3.84 -5.10
CA LEU A 20 0.07 4.90 -6.06
C LEU A 20 0.64 4.35 -7.36
N ASP A 21 1.44 3.28 -7.29
CA ASP A 21 1.95 2.57 -8.47
C ASP A 21 0.80 1.95 -9.29
N GLU A 22 -0.11 1.23 -8.63
CA GLU A 22 -1.29 0.68 -9.31
C GLU A 22 -2.20 1.77 -9.87
N PHE A 23 -2.38 2.88 -9.15
CA PHE A 23 -3.13 4.01 -9.67
C PHE A 23 -2.51 4.58 -10.94
N GLN A 24 -1.18 4.73 -10.98
CA GLN A 24 -0.46 5.16 -12.18
C GLN A 24 -0.61 4.13 -13.31
N ASN A 25 -0.46 2.83 -13.02
CA ASN A 25 -0.62 1.75 -13.99
C ASN A 25 -2.02 1.76 -14.63
N LEU A 26 -3.07 2.06 -13.87
CA LEU A 26 -4.44 2.18 -14.39
C LEU A 26 -4.56 3.34 -15.40
N ILE A 27 -3.99 4.50 -15.09
CA ILE A 27 -4.01 5.66 -16.01
C ILE A 27 -3.19 5.36 -17.27
N GLU A 28 -2.02 4.75 -17.15
CA GLU A 28 -1.21 4.39 -18.32
C GLU A 28 -1.89 3.35 -19.23
N ARG A 29 -2.62 2.40 -18.65
CA ARG A 29 -3.44 1.43 -19.40
C ARG A 29 -4.57 2.12 -20.16
N GLU A 30 -5.24 3.07 -19.51
CA GLU A 30 -6.32 3.84 -20.14
C GLU A 30 -5.79 4.74 -21.27
N GLN A 31 -4.63 5.36 -21.09
CA GLN A 31 -3.99 6.19 -22.12
C GLN A 31 -3.61 5.42 -23.38
N LYS A 32 -3.24 4.14 -23.22
CA LYS A 32 -2.95 3.22 -24.33
C LYS A 32 -4.21 2.67 -24.99
N SER A 33 -5.39 2.91 -24.43
CA SER A 33 -6.66 2.45 -24.99
C SER A 33 -7.13 3.34 -26.14
N ARG A 34 -7.93 2.75 -27.05
CA ARG A 34 -8.53 3.50 -28.19
C ARG A 34 -9.58 4.52 -27.75
N SER A 35 -10.02 4.48 -26.49
CA SER A 35 -11.01 5.39 -25.92
C SER A 35 -10.39 6.54 -25.11
N ASN A 36 -9.05 6.68 -25.13
CA ASN A 36 -8.39 7.78 -24.43
C ASN A 36 -8.84 9.13 -25.01
N ASP A 37 -9.32 10.01 -24.14
CA ASP A 37 -9.66 11.39 -24.48
C ASP A 37 -8.43 12.29 -24.28
N PRO A 38 -7.86 12.85 -25.37
CA PRO A 38 -6.67 13.70 -25.30
C PRO A 38 -6.85 14.93 -24.39
N ILE A 39 -8.07 15.45 -24.25
CA ILE A 39 -8.34 16.65 -23.44
C ILE A 39 -8.20 16.33 -21.95
N THR A 40 -8.61 15.13 -21.52
CA THR A 40 -8.54 14.72 -20.11
C THR A 40 -7.25 14.00 -19.75
N SER A 41 -6.50 13.51 -20.73
CA SER A 41 -5.25 12.77 -20.52
C SER A 41 -4.22 13.53 -19.68
N ASP A 42 -3.98 14.81 -20.01
CA ASP A 42 -3.02 15.64 -19.28
C ASP A 42 -3.50 15.93 -17.85
N ILE A 43 -4.80 16.18 -17.68
CA ILE A 43 -5.41 16.43 -16.38
C ILE A 43 -5.29 15.18 -15.50
N LYS A 44 -5.55 13.98 -16.04
CA LYS A 44 -5.40 12.72 -15.32
C LYS A 44 -3.97 12.52 -14.81
N LEU A 45 -2.95 12.82 -15.64
CA LEU A 45 -1.54 12.74 -15.22
C LEU A 45 -1.21 13.71 -14.09
N GLN A 46 -1.68 14.97 -14.20
CA GLN A 46 -1.48 15.95 -13.14
C GLN A 46 -2.18 15.55 -11.84
N VAL A 47 -3.39 14.99 -11.93
CA VAL A 47 -4.12 14.46 -10.77
C VAL A 47 -3.35 13.31 -10.10
N VAL A 48 -2.78 12.38 -10.86
CA VAL A 48 -1.94 11.30 -10.29
C VAL A 48 -0.74 11.87 -9.55
N GLN A 49 -0.04 12.85 -10.14
CA GLN A 49 1.11 13.49 -9.50
C GLN A 49 0.70 14.26 -8.23
N GLU A 50 -0.42 14.97 -8.27
CA GLU A 50 -0.94 15.69 -7.10
C GLU A 50 -1.37 14.72 -6.00
N CYS A 51 -2.05 13.63 -6.36
CA CYS A 51 -2.37 12.55 -5.42
C CYS A 51 -1.10 11.96 -4.81
N ARG A 52 -0.06 11.68 -5.60
CA ARG A 52 1.20 11.12 -5.08
C ARG A 52 1.91 12.04 -4.10
N THR A 53 1.87 13.35 -4.35
CA THR A 53 2.57 14.34 -3.50
C THR A 53 1.79 14.69 -2.24
N ARG A 54 0.45 14.74 -2.30
CA ARG A 54 -0.40 15.13 -1.17
C ARG A 54 -1.02 13.98 -0.40
N HIS A 55 -1.02 12.76 -0.94
CA HIS A 55 -1.68 11.65 -0.29
C HIS A 55 -1.03 11.34 1.05
N GLN A 56 -1.86 11.35 2.08
CA GLN A 56 -1.52 10.92 3.42
C GLN A 56 -2.62 9.98 3.88
N TRP A 57 -2.22 8.85 4.45
CA TRP A 57 -3.15 7.98 5.13
C TRP A 57 -3.77 8.72 6.32
N ASP A 58 -5.05 8.44 6.59
CA ASP A 58 -5.67 8.90 7.83
C ASP A 58 -4.87 8.35 9.03
N ALA A 59 -4.48 9.23 9.94
CA ALA A 59 -3.76 8.84 11.16
C ALA A 59 -4.50 7.74 11.94
N LYS A 60 -5.83 7.73 11.90
CA LYS A 60 -6.65 6.67 12.54
C LYS A 60 -6.56 5.32 11.82
N ALA A 61 -6.32 5.32 10.52
CA ALA A 61 -6.11 4.09 9.76
C ALA A 61 -4.78 3.42 10.16
N LEU A 62 -3.75 4.23 10.46
CA LEU A 62 -2.48 3.74 10.98
C LEU A 62 -2.67 3.05 12.34
N ASP A 63 -3.42 3.67 13.25
CA ASP A 63 -3.69 3.09 14.57
C ASP A 63 -4.53 1.81 14.46
N SER A 64 -5.50 1.78 13.55
CA SER A 64 -6.32 0.58 13.27
C SER A 64 -5.48 -0.57 12.73
N LEU A 65 -4.58 -0.30 11.78
CA LEU A 65 -3.67 -1.29 11.21
C LEU A 65 -2.69 -1.83 12.25
N ARG A 66 -2.17 -0.96 13.13
CA ARG A 66 -1.32 -1.35 14.25
C ARG A 66 -2.03 -2.28 15.22
N VAL A 67 -3.30 -2.00 15.55
CA VAL A 67 -4.11 -2.88 16.42
C VAL A 67 -4.34 -4.22 15.76
N ILE A 68 -4.70 -4.26 14.48
CA ILE A 68 -4.91 -5.52 13.73
C ILE A 68 -3.63 -6.36 13.69
N GLN A 69 -2.50 -5.74 13.34
CA GLN A 69 -1.21 -6.43 13.29
C GLN A 69 -0.78 -6.92 14.68
N THR A 70 -0.93 -6.09 15.71
CA THR A 70 -0.62 -6.47 17.09
C THR A 70 -1.50 -7.64 17.54
N GLN A 71 -2.79 -7.62 17.21
CA GLN A 71 -3.70 -8.71 17.53
C GLN A 71 -3.32 -10.00 16.78
N ALA A 72 -2.95 -9.89 15.50
CA ALA A 72 -2.49 -11.03 14.70
C ALA A 72 -1.17 -11.62 15.22
N LEU A 73 -0.29 -10.78 15.78
CA LEU A 73 0.99 -11.20 16.37
C LEU A 73 0.83 -11.76 17.79
N GLN A 74 -0.14 -11.25 18.55
CA GLN A 74 -0.50 -11.80 19.87
C GLN A 74 -1.15 -13.18 19.75
N ASP A 75 -1.66 -13.54 18.57
CA ASP A 75 -2.07 -14.90 18.21
C ASP A 75 -0.85 -15.79 17.82
N ARG A 76 0.08 -15.91 18.78
CA ARG A 76 0.98 -17.05 19.05
C ARG A 76 1.79 -17.77 17.94
N SER A 77 2.03 -17.22 16.75
CA SER A 77 2.78 -17.99 15.71
C SER A 77 3.95 -17.30 15.02
N VAL A 78 4.14 -15.98 15.21
CA VAL A 78 5.18 -15.21 14.51
C VAL A 78 5.89 -14.25 15.48
N SER A 79 6.94 -14.74 16.15
CA SER A 79 7.70 -13.96 17.14
C SER A 79 8.86 -13.15 16.53
N ASP A 80 9.22 -13.42 15.28
CA ASP A 80 10.32 -12.75 14.57
C ASP A 80 10.01 -12.52 13.08
N LYS A 81 10.86 -11.70 12.45
CA LYS A 81 10.73 -11.32 11.03
C LYS A 81 10.78 -12.53 10.10
N GLN A 82 11.53 -13.57 10.44
CA GLN A 82 11.71 -14.74 9.60
C GLN A 82 10.44 -15.58 9.55
N GLN A 83 9.77 -15.75 10.69
CA GLN A 83 8.46 -16.41 10.76
C GLN A 83 7.38 -15.63 9.98
N TRP A 84 7.45 -14.29 9.96
CA TRP A 84 6.54 -13.45 9.18
C TRP A 84 6.73 -13.64 7.68
N GLU A 85 7.99 -13.60 7.22
CA GLU A 85 8.33 -13.83 5.81
C GLU A 85 7.93 -15.23 5.35
N SER A 86 8.08 -16.25 6.21
CA SER A 86 7.62 -17.61 5.93
C SER A 86 6.10 -17.71 5.82
N ALA A 87 5.34 -17.05 6.70
CA ALA A 87 3.87 -17.03 6.63
C ALA A 87 3.36 -16.30 5.39
N ALA A 88 3.96 -15.15 5.05
CA ALA A 88 3.62 -14.39 3.84
C ALA A 88 3.84 -15.22 2.57
N LYS A 89 5.00 -15.90 2.45
CA LYS A 89 5.29 -16.80 1.32
C LYS A 89 4.33 -17.97 1.20
N PHE A 90 3.84 -18.52 2.32
CA PHE A 90 2.84 -19.58 2.31
C PHE A 90 1.48 -19.11 1.77
N MET A 91 1.12 -17.84 1.95
CA MET A 91 -0.12 -17.28 1.40
C MET A 91 -0.04 -16.92 -0.09
N GLU A 92 1.16 -16.77 -0.64
CA GLU A 92 1.40 -16.49 -2.06
C GLU A 92 1.40 -17.75 -2.96
N SER A 93 1.37 -18.95 -2.36
CA SER A 93 1.23 -20.25 -3.07
C SER A 93 -0.21 -20.73 -3.17
#